data_AF-A0A8R2NL01-F1
#
_entry.id   AF-A0A8R2NL01-F1
#
_cell.length_a   1.000
_cell.length_b   1.000
_cell.length_c   1.000
_cell.angle_alpha   90.00
_cell.angle_beta   90.00
_cell.angle_gamma   90.00
#
_symmetry.space_group_name_H-M   'P 1'
#
loop_
_entity.id
_entity.type
_entity.pdbx_description
1 polymer ?
#
loop_
_entity_poly.entity_id
_entity_poly.type
_entity_poly.pdbx_seq_one_letter_code
_entity_poly.pdbx_strand_id
1 'polypeptide(L)'
;MEVHKHKFIKWPRGNAIHQTLQDFKHLRPKAFPGAFMALDGCHIKVPAPWSKRTRMRHVDQRCYINRKHVASVVLQGICDSNQKFTNIFAGWPGASHDSQDF
;
A
#
# COMPACT_ATOMS: atom_id res chain seq x y z
N MET A 1 -1.69 -16.54 -2.41
CA MET A 1 -0.73 -15.40 -2.37
C MET A 1 -0.01 -15.28 -1.02
N GLU A 2 0.10 -16.35 -0.24
CA GLU A 2 0.66 -16.28 1.13
C GLU A 2 2.12 -16.78 1.22
N VAL A 3 2.60 -17.48 0.19
CA VAL A 3 3.78 -18.37 0.27
C VAL A 3 5.13 -17.62 0.35
N HIS A 4 5.20 -16.31 0.08
CA HIS A 4 6.48 -15.57 0.03
C HIS A 4 6.52 -14.23 0.78
N LYS A 5 5.43 -13.82 1.45
CA LYS A 5 5.38 -12.52 2.14
C LYS A 5 6.53 -12.37 3.14
N HIS A 6 6.74 -13.40 3.96
CA HIS A 6 7.80 -13.42 4.98
C HIS A 6 9.23 -13.48 4.44
N LYS A 7 9.43 -13.77 3.14
CA LYS A 7 10.75 -13.81 2.53
C LYS A 7 11.19 -12.42 2.06
N PHE A 8 10.28 -11.66 1.45
CA PHE A 8 10.61 -10.41 0.75
C PHE A 8 10.09 -9.15 1.44
N ILE A 9 8.87 -9.19 2.02
CA ILE A 9 8.22 -8.04 2.63
C ILE A 9 8.32 -8.21 4.14
N LYS A 10 9.29 -7.54 4.74
CA LYS A 10 9.60 -7.68 6.16
C LYS A 10 9.49 -6.34 6.85
N TRP A 11 8.78 -6.34 7.97
CA TRP A 11 8.82 -5.23 8.89
C TRP A 11 10.20 -5.20 9.59
N PRO A 12 10.87 -4.04 9.68
CA PRO A 12 12.11 -3.91 10.44
C PRO A 12 11.92 -4.28 11.91
N ARG A 13 12.91 -4.97 12.50
CA ARG A 13 12.88 -5.41 13.91
C ARG A 13 14.25 -5.23 14.55
N GLY A 14 14.28 -5.01 15.87
CA GLY A 14 15.50 -4.87 16.65
C GLY A 14 16.41 -3.75 16.10
N ASN A 15 17.68 -4.06 15.88
CA ASN A 15 18.68 -3.09 15.40
C ASN A 15 18.34 -2.51 14.02
N ALA A 16 17.59 -3.23 13.18
CA ALA A 16 17.18 -2.71 11.88
C ALA A 16 16.29 -1.47 11.99
N ILE A 17 15.55 -1.31 13.11
CA ILE A 17 14.72 -0.12 13.35
C ILE A 17 15.60 1.14 13.46
N HIS A 18 16.66 1.05 14.25
CA HIS A 18 17.61 2.16 14.42
C HIS A 18 18.33 2.48 13.11
N GLN A 19 18.68 1.46 12.33
CA GLN A 19 19.29 1.65 11.02
C GLN A 19 18.35 2.42 10.08
N THR A 20 17.08 2.02 9.97
CA THR A 20 16.13 2.69 9.09
C THR A 20 15.92 4.16 9.49
N LEU A 21 15.82 4.47 10.80
CA LEU A 21 15.75 5.85 11.28
C LEU A 21 16.97 6.69 10.87
N GLN A 22 18.17 6.12 11.00
CA GLN A 22 19.40 6.80 10.57
C GLN A 22 19.44 6.99 9.06
N ASP A 23 19.06 5.98 8.28
CA ASP A 23 19.06 6.07 6.82
C ASP A 23 18.12 7.19 6.34
N PHE A 24 16.90 7.26 6.87
CA PHE A 24 15.97 8.37 6.57
C PHE A 24 16.51 9.74 7.00
N LYS A 25 17.22 9.81 8.12
CA LYS A 25 17.90 11.04 8.56
C LYS A 25 19.00 11.47 7.58
N HIS A 26 19.67 10.53 6.90
CA HIS A 26 20.74 10.81 5.94
C HIS A 26 20.24 11.04 4.51
N LEU A 27 18.97 10.80 4.19
CA LEU A 27 18.41 11.04 2.85
C LEU A 27 18.49 12.50 2.39
N ARG A 28 18.52 13.46 3.32
CA ARG A 28 18.59 14.89 3.00
C ARG A 28 19.23 15.71 4.13
N PRO A 29 19.91 16.83 3.84
CA PRO A 29 20.55 17.67 4.85
C PRO A 29 19.61 18.17 5.96
N LYS A 30 18.34 18.45 5.63
CA LYS A 30 17.29 18.85 6.58
C LYS A 30 16.23 17.76 6.70
N ALA A 31 16.58 16.62 7.29
CA ALA A 31 15.67 15.48 7.42
C ALA A 31 14.43 15.79 8.27
N PHE A 32 13.34 15.09 7.99
CA PHE A 32 12.17 15.09 8.86
C PHE A 32 12.49 14.27 10.11
N PRO A 33 12.48 14.86 11.32
CA PRO A 33 12.86 14.15 12.54
C PRO A 33 11.94 12.94 12.79
N GLY A 34 12.53 11.79 13.09
CA GLY A 34 11.78 10.57 13.39
C GLY A 34 11.12 9.92 12.17
N ALA A 35 11.41 10.37 10.95
CA ALA A 35 10.99 9.67 9.74
C ALA A 35 11.53 8.23 9.77
N PHE A 36 10.61 7.27 9.72
CA PHE A 36 10.94 5.85 9.86
C PHE A 36 10.70 5.08 8.56
N MET A 37 9.58 5.34 7.88
CA MET A 37 9.23 4.73 6.61
C MET A 37 8.38 5.73 5.81
N ALA A 38 8.28 5.51 4.51
CA ALA A 38 7.35 6.25 3.66
C ALA A 38 6.11 5.38 3.39
N LEU A 39 4.93 6.00 3.44
CA LEU A 39 3.65 5.37 3.18
C LEU A 39 2.94 6.16 2.09
N ASP A 40 2.46 5.45 1.07
CA ASP A 40 1.74 6.03 -0.05
C ASP A 40 0.82 4.96 -0.66
N GLY A 41 -0.08 5.37 -1.55
CA GLY A 41 -1.02 4.46 -2.19
C GLY A 41 -1.39 4.87 -3.61
N CYS A 42 -1.85 3.89 -4.38
CA CYS A 42 -2.24 4.09 -5.77
C CYS A 42 -3.39 3.18 -6.19
N HIS A 43 -4.04 3.53 -7.29
CA HIS A 43 -5.11 2.71 -7.87
C HIS A 43 -4.54 1.64 -8.80
N ILE A 44 -4.83 0.37 -8.49
CA ILE A 44 -4.64 -0.76 -9.41
C ILE A 44 -5.95 -0.97 -10.17
N LYS A 45 -5.90 -0.87 -11.51
CA LYS A 45 -7.05 -1.19 -12.36
C LYS A 45 -7.42 -2.66 -12.21
N VAL A 46 -8.72 -2.94 -12.11
CA VAL A 46 -9.23 -4.30 -12.02
C VAL A 46 -10.25 -4.57 -13.14
N PRO A 47 -10.33 -5.81 -13.66
CA PRO A 47 -11.29 -6.14 -14.71
C PRO A 47 -12.72 -5.93 -14.22
N ALA A 48 -13.52 -5.23 -15.03
CA ALA A 48 -14.95 -5.04 -14.88
C ALA A 48 -15.64 -5.40 -16.22
N PRO A 49 -16.91 -5.85 -16.24
CA PRO A 49 -17.84 -5.93 -15.11
C PRO A 49 -17.70 -7.22 -14.27
N TRP A 50 -17.92 -7.10 -12.96
CA TRP A 50 -17.89 -8.21 -12.01
C TRP A 50 -19.17 -9.07 -11.99
N SER A 51 -20.12 -8.81 -12.90
CA SER A 51 -21.39 -9.53 -13.01
C SER A 51 -21.24 -11.04 -13.23
N LYS A 52 -20.05 -11.50 -13.66
CA LYS A 52 -19.72 -12.92 -13.82
C LYS A 52 -18.89 -13.51 -12.66
N ARG A 53 -18.57 -12.73 -11.61
CA ARG A 53 -17.83 -13.24 -10.43
C ARG A 53 -18.77 -14.11 -9.59
N THR A 54 -18.51 -15.42 -9.56
CA THR A 54 -19.27 -16.40 -8.76
C THR A 54 -18.64 -16.70 -7.40
N ARG A 55 -17.37 -16.30 -7.17
CA ARG A 55 -16.62 -16.61 -5.94
C ARG A 55 -16.59 -15.50 -4.90
N MET A 56 -16.96 -14.27 -5.25
CA MET A 56 -17.04 -13.14 -4.31
C MET A 56 -18.50 -12.80 -4.09
N ARG A 57 -18.85 -12.35 -2.88
CA ARG A 57 -20.20 -11.84 -2.60
C ARG A 57 -20.56 -10.72 -3.57
N HIS A 58 -21.85 -10.57 -3.86
CA HIS A 58 -22.35 -9.38 -4.54
C HIS A 58 -21.94 -8.14 -3.75
N VAL A 59 -21.21 -7.24 -4.41
CA VAL A 59 -20.75 -5.95 -3.87
C VAL A 59 -21.31 -4.84 -4.74
N ASP A 60 -21.52 -3.67 -4.15
CA ASP A 60 -21.87 -2.48 -4.92
C ASP A 60 -20.69 -2.10 -5.83
N GLN A 61 -20.88 -2.24 -7.14
CA GLN A 61 -19.84 -2.02 -8.15
C GLN A 61 -19.37 -0.56 -8.17
N ARG A 62 -20.23 0.38 -7.74
CA ARG A 62 -19.91 1.81 -7.69
C ARG A 62 -18.77 2.11 -6.72
N CYS A 63 -18.62 1.31 -5.67
CA CYS A 63 -17.53 1.44 -4.71
C CYS A 63 -16.15 1.23 -5.35
N TYR A 64 -16.06 0.56 -6.49
CA TYR A 64 -14.79 0.29 -7.16
C TYR A 64 -14.46 1.29 -8.26
N ILE A 65 -15.36 2.24 -8.55
CA ILE A 65 -15.13 3.26 -9.56
C ILE A 65 -14.40 4.44 -8.91
N ASN A 66 -13.17 4.70 -9.35
CA ASN A 66 -12.41 5.83 -8.85
C ASN A 66 -12.88 7.17 -9.44
N ARG A 67 -12.27 8.28 -8.99
CA ARG A 67 -12.54 9.64 -9.49
C ARG A 67 -12.31 9.83 -11.00
N LYS A 68 -11.60 8.91 -11.65
CA LYS A 68 -11.35 8.91 -13.11
C LYS A 68 -12.32 7.99 -13.87
N HIS A 69 -13.40 7.54 -13.24
CA HIS A 69 -14.37 6.61 -13.80
C HIS A 69 -13.78 5.25 -14.22
N VAL A 70 -12.72 4.81 -13.54
CA VAL A 70 -12.08 3.51 -13.80
C VAL A 70 -12.28 2.58 -12.62
N ALA A 71 -12.69 1.35 -12.92
CA ALA A 71 -12.72 0.24 -11.97
C ALA A 71 -11.32 -0.05 -11.41
N SER A 72 -11.14 0.13 -10.10
CA SER A 72 -9.86 -0.06 -9.41
C SER A 72 -10.02 -0.53 -7.97
N VAL A 73 -8.92 -1.04 -7.42
CA VAL A 73 -8.70 -1.20 -5.98
C VAL A 73 -7.51 -0.34 -5.56
N VAL A 74 -7.49 0.08 -4.31
CA VAL A 74 -6.36 0.83 -3.74
C VAL A 74 -5.30 -0.16 -3.27
N LEU A 75 -4.06 0.11 -3.67
CA LEU A 75 -2.82 -0.45 -3.16
C LEU A 75 -2.23 0.57 -2.18
N GLN A 76 -1.96 0.16 -0.95
CA GLN A 76 -1.17 0.89 0.01
C GLN A 76 0.18 0.19 0.17
N GLY A 77 1.27 0.96 0.08
CA GLY A 77 2.63 0.47 0.25
C GLY A 77 3.35 1.26 1.33
N ILE A 78 4.08 0.55 2.18
CA ILE A 78 5.04 1.13 3.12
C ILE A 78 6.43 0.69 2.68
N CYS A 79 7.37 1.63 2.55
CA CYS A 79 8.74 1.34 2.15
C CYS A 79 9.81 1.95 3.07
N ASP A 80 10.97 1.31 3.07
CA ASP A 80 12.17 1.81 3.72
C ASP A 80 12.89 2.89 2.88
N SER A 81 14.00 3.41 3.42
CA SER A 81 14.86 4.40 2.77
C SER A 81 15.46 3.94 1.44
N ASN A 82 15.56 2.62 1.24
CA ASN A 82 16.06 1.98 0.03
C ASN A 82 14.93 1.65 -0.96
N GLN A 83 13.73 2.20 -0.75
CA GLN A 83 12.55 2.01 -1.60
C GLN A 83 12.07 0.55 -1.64
N LYS A 84 12.41 -0.26 -0.62
CA LYS A 84 11.93 -1.64 -0.50
C LYS A 84 10.64 -1.67 0.29
N PHE A 85 9.64 -2.38 -0.22
CA PHE A 85 8.38 -2.57 0.50
C PHE A 85 8.57 -3.39 1.77
N THR A 86 8.20 -2.80 2.91
CA THR A 86 8.19 -3.43 4.24
C THR A 86 6.79 -3.90 4.63
N ASN A 87 5.75 -3.29 4.03
CA ASN A 87 4.37 -3.74 4.10
C ASN A 87 3.63 -3.35 2.81
N ILE A 88 2.66 -4.18 2.41
CA ILE A 88 1.77 -3.93 1.28
C ILE A 88 0.37 -4.43 1.66
N PHE A 89 -0.63 -3.61 1.37
CA PHE A 89 -2.03 -3.99 1.38
C PHE A 89 -2.68 -3.63 0.04
N ALA A 90 -3.49 -4.51 -0.52
CA ALA A 90 -4.27 -4.23 -1.72
C ALA A 90 -5.66 -4.84 -1.58
N GLY A 91 -6.70 -4.04 -1.76
CA GLY A 91 -8.07 -4.56 -1.71
C GLY A 91 -9.16 -3.55 -1.38
N TRP A 92 -8.81 -2.36 -0.89
CA TRP A 92 -9.79 -1.30 -0.67
C TRP A 92 -10.46 -0.91 -2.00
N PRO A 93 -11.78 -0.66 -2.01
CA PRO A 93 -12.48 -0.23 -3.22
C PRO A 93 -11.91 1.07 -3.79
N GLY A 94 -11.87 1.22 -5.11
CA GLY A 94 -11.31 2.42 -5.77
C GLY A 94 -12.04 3.74 -5.50
N ALA A 95 -13.21 3.71 -4.88
CA ALA A 95 -13.93 4.90 -4.39
C ALA A 95 -13.64 5.21 -2.91
N SER A 96 -12.80 4.42 -2.23
CA SER A 96 -12.35 4.70 -0.87
C SER A 96 -11.73 6.09 -0.78
N HIS A 97 -11.91 6.73 0.38
CA HIS A 97 -11.36 8.04 0.64
C HIS A 97 -9.93 7.90 1.18
N ASP A 98 -9.04 8.83 0.80
CA ASP A 98 -7.64 8.82 1.26
C ASP A 98 -7.53 8.79 2.79
N SER A 99 -8.48 9.38 3.51
CA SER A 99 -8.52 9.35 4.99
C SER A 99 -8.95 8.01 5.61
N GLN A 100 -9.46 7.07 4.82
CA GLN A 100 -9.73 5.69 5.24
C GLN A 100 -8.59 4.75 4.85
N ASP A 101 -7.87 5.11 3.78
CA ASP A 101 -6.80 4.30 3.23
C ASP A 101 -5.42 4.66 3.79
N PHE A 102 -5.26 5.78 4.52
CA PHE A 102 -4.03 6.26 5.15
C PHE A 102 -4.25 6.69 6.60
#